data_AF-T1I438-F1
#
_entry.id   AF-T1I438-F1
#
_cell.length_a   1.000
_cell.length_b   1.000
_cell.length_c   1.000
_cell.angle_alpha   90.00
_cell.angle_beta   90.00
_cell.angle_gamma   90.00
#
_symmetry.space_group_name_H-M   'P 1'
#
loop_
_entity.id
_entity.type
_entity.pdbx_description
1 polymer ?
#
loop_
_entity_poly.entity_id
_entity_poly.type
_entity_poly.pdbx_seq_one_letter_code
_entity_poly.pdbx_strand_id
1 'polypeptide(L)'
;GDSVIRYFEITAEPPFVHYINTFQTPDPQRGIGWMPKRGCDVSSCEIARFYRLNNSGLCQVISMTVPRKSELFQEDLYPDTIGDTHALTADEWMGGRDAEPLLVSLRGGYVPSTAPKSELRLTKKTNVLDKKGKSSQNVEALSGDIVKEFKEEIRKLKAMIVKHENRIRALEEFVREQKNEQNAELENKEEKEQKLDILSTQQTPPNLPSDLGPDEV
;
A
#
# COMPACT_ATOMS: atom_id res chain seq x y z
N GLY A 1 -17.51 12.79 9.74
CA GLY A 1 -18.15 13.91 9.04
C GLY A 1 -19.59 13.56 8.77
N ASP A 2 -20.21 14.25 7.81
CA ASP A 2 -21.60 14.01 7.41
C ASP A 2 -21.76 12.70 6.63
N SER A 3 -22.98 12.19 6.56
CA SER A 3 -23.35 10.99 5.80
C SER A 3 -24.22 11.30 4.57
N VAL A 4 -24.42 12.60 4.28
CA VAL A 4 -25.32 13.11 3.23
C VAL A 4 -24.62 14.06 2.28
N ILE A 5 -25.06 14.06 1.02
CA ILE A 5 -24.67 15.02 -0.02
C ILE A 5 -25.96 15.71 -0.51
N ARG A 6 -26.09 17.00 -0.23
CA ARG A 6 -27.21 17.83 -0.70
C ARG A 6 -26.80 18.59 -1.94
N TYR A 7 -27.66 18.65 -2.94
CA TYR A 7 -27.40 19.38 -4.16
C TYR A 7 -28.57 20.29 -4.52
N PHE A 8 -28.19 21.44 -5.08
CA PHE A 8 -29.06 22.57 -5.34
C PHE A 8 -28.82 23.06 -6.77
N GLU A 9 -29.86 23.59 -7.39
CA GLU A 9 -29.78 24.33 -8.64
C GLU A 9 -29.70 25.82 -8.34
N ILE A 10 -28.83 26.54 -9.04
CA ILE A 10 -28.73 28.00 -8.94
C ILE A 10 -29.25 28.62 -10.23
N THR A 11 -30.29 29.44 -10.14
CA THR A 11 -30.92 30.12 -11.26
C THR A 11 -30.95 31.64 -11.02
N ALA A 12 -31.27 32.41 -12.07
CA ALA A 12 -31.45 33.86 -11.96
C ALA A 12 -32.83 34.27 -11.41
N GLU A 13 -33.74 33.32 -11.19
CA GLU A 13 -35.10 33.58 -10.72
C GLU A 13 -35.19 33.39 -9.20
N PRO A 14 -35.87 34.26 -8.44
CA PRO A 14 -36.10 34.03 -7.01
C PRO A 14 -36.78 32.66 -6.75
N PRO A 15 -36.38 31.88 -5.73
CA PRO A 15 -35.44 32.20 -4.63
C PRO A 15 -33.93 32.01 -4.96
N PHE A 16 -33.56 31.92 -6.24
CA PHE A 16 -32.21 31.76 -6.79
C PHE A 16 -31.56 30.40 -6.51
N VAL A 17 -31.77 29.83 -5.33
CA VAL A 17 -31.22 28.52 -4.94
C VAL A 17 -32.37 27.56 -4.71
N HIS A 18 -32.46 26.54 -5.54
CA HIS A 18 -33.52 25.55 -5.52
C HIS A 18 -32.96 24.22 -5.02
N TYR A 19 -33.53 23.68 -3.94
CA TYR A 19 -33.16 22.36 -3.47
C TYR A 19 -33.62 21.30 -4.47
N ILE A 20 -32.70 20.45 -4.92
CA ILE A 20 -33.02 19.34 -5.81
C ILE A 20 -33.30 18.10 -4.96
N ASN A 21 -32.27 17.56 -4.30
CA ASN A 21 -32.40 16.34 -3.50
C ASN A 21 -31.18 16.14 -2.58
N THR A 22 -31.24 15.11 -1.75
CA THR A 22 -30.20 14.65 -0.84
C THR A 22 -29.87 13.20 -1.14
N PHE A 23 -28.60 12.91 -1.41
CA PHE A 23 -28.07 11.56 -1.42
C PHE A 23 -27.60 11.19 -0.01
N GLN A 24 -28.08 10.08 0.56
CA GLN A 24 -27.77 9.66 1.92
C GLN A 24 -27.09 8.30 1.94
N THR A 25 -26.10 8.17 2.82
CA THR A 25 -25.37 6.92 3.10
C THR A 25 -25.45 6.61 4.60
N PRO A 26 -25.31 5.33 5.01
CA PRO A 26 -25.32 4.96 6.42
C PRO A 26 -24.03 5.41 7.13
N ASP A 27 -22.90 5.35 6.44
CA ASP A 27 -21.60 5.67 7.03
C ASP A 27 -21.31 7.18 7.00
N PRO A 28 -20.53 7.72 7.94
CA PRO A 28 -19.98 9.06 7.83
C PRO A 28 -18.82 9.11 6.82
N GLN A 29 -18.71 10.20 6.05
CA GLN A 29 -17.58 10.41 5.16
C GLN A 29 -16.37 11.00 5.90
N ARG A 30 -15.16 10.57 5.50
CA ARG A 30 -13.88 11.15 5.93
C ARG A 30 -13.35 12.19 4.95
N GLY A 31 -13.68 12.02 3.67
CA GLY A 31 -13.29 12.92 2.60
C GLY A 31 -14.10 12.64 1.34
N ILE A 32 -14.11 13.61 0.44
CA ILE A 32 -14.78 13.50 -0.85
C ILE A 32 -13.89 14.11 -1.93
N GLY A 33 -13.63 13.35 -2.99
CA GLY A 33 -13.03 13.83 -4.22
C GLY A 33 -14.10 14.03 -5.28
N TRP A 34 -13.85 14.91 -6.24
CA TRP A 34 -14.75 15.19 -7.37
C TRP A 34 -14.02 14.91 -8.69
N MET A 35 -14.62 14.12 -9.56
CA MET A 35 -14.16 13.89 -10.93
C MET A 35 -14.32 15.13 -11.84
N PRO A 36 -13.27 15.62 -12.51
CA PRO A 36 -13.42 16.65 -13.55
C PRO A 36 -14.38 16.22 -14.67
N LYS A 37 -15.06 17.17 -15.31
CA LYS A 37 -16.05 16.90 -16.37
C LYS A 37 -15.54 15.98 -17.48
N ARG A 38 -14.25 16.09 -17.83
CA ARG A 38 -13.58 15.24 -18.83
C ARG A 38 -13.52 13.75 -18.46
N GLY A 39 -13.70 13.39 -17.19
CA GLY A 39 -13.73 11.99 -16.73
C GLY A 39 -15.12 11.46 -16.38
N CYS A 40 -16.18 12.27 -16.58
CA CYS A 40 -17.55 11.81 -16.46
C CYS A 40 -17.96 10.99 -17.69
N ASP A 41 -18.82 10.01 -17.49
CA ASP A 41 -19.38 9.21 -18.57
C ASP A 41 -20.57 9.89 -19.23
N VAL A 42 -20.32 10.45 -20.41
CA VAL A 42 -21.34 11.17 -21.19
C VAL A 42 -22.38 10.23 -21.79
N SER A 43 -22.03 8.96 -22.04
CA SER A 43 -22.97 8.00 -22.64
C SER A 43 -24.12 7.64 -21.69
N SER A 44 -23.85 7.63 -20.39
CA SER A 44 -24.85 7.34 -19.35
C SER A 44 -25.53 8.59 -18.77
N CYS A 45 -25.30 9.78 -19.34
CA CYS A 45 -25.80 11.05 -18.79
C CYS A 45 -25.28 11.35 -17.36
N GLU A 46 -24.08 10.89 -17.02
CA GLU A 46 -23.40 11.22 -15.76
C GLU A 46 -22.93 12.68 -15.79
N ILE A 47 -23.44 13.51 -14.88
CA ILE A 47 -23.09 14.93 -14.78
C ILE A 47 -22.01 15.20 -13.72
N ALA A 48 -21.87 14.31 -12.73
CA ALA A 48 -20.85 14.40 -11.70
C ALA A 48 -20.53 13.01 -11.13
N ARG A 49 -19.27 12.82 -10.72
CA ARG A 49 -18.83 11.60 -10.04
C ARG A 49 -18.02 11.98 -8.82
N PHE A 50 -18.41 11.46 -7.67
CA PHE A 50 -17.71 11.66 -6.41
C PHE A 50 -16.96 10.41 -5.99
N TYR A 51 -15.80 10.62 -5.36
CA TYR A 51 -14.96 9.60 -4.74
C TYR A 51 -15.02 9.81 -3.23
N ARG A 52 -15.93 9.10 -2.57
CA ARG A 52 -16.20 9.26 -1.14
C ARG A 52 -15.38 8.26 -0.33
N LEU A 53 -14.57 8.76 0.59
CA LEU A 53 -13.78 7.93 1.51
C LEU A 53 -14.59 7.65 2.78
N ASN A 54 -14.75 6.38 3.12
CA ASN A 54 -15.42 5.96 4.36
C ASN A 54 -14.42 5.75 5.51
N ASN A 55 -14.93 5.34 6.68
CA ASN A 55 -14.08 5.06 7.85
C ASN A 55 -13.24 3.80 7.73
N SER A 56 -13.66 2.81 6.94
CA SER A 56 -12.88 1.58 6.72
C SER A 56 -11.75 1.75 5.71
N GLY A 57 -11.58 2.95 5.13
CA GLY A 57 -10.56 3.26 4.14
C GLY A 57 -10.94 2.87 2.71
N LEU A 58 -12.17 2.40 2.48
CA LEU A 58 -12.69 2.13 1.14
C LEU A 58 -13.17 3.42 0.48
N CYS A 59 -12.75 3.60 -0.78
CA CYS A 59 -13.23 4.68 -1.63
C CYS A 59 -14.46 4.21 -2.42
N GLN A 60 -15.63 4.75 -2.07
CA GLN A 60 -16.88 4.51 -2.78
C GLN A 60 -17.04 5.52 -3.92
N VAL A 61 -17.42 5.04 -5.11
CA VAL A 61 -17.76 5.89 -6.25
C VAL A 61 -19.25 6.19 -6.23
N ILE A 62 -19.62 7.47 -6.31
CA ILE A 62 -20.99 7.94 -6.36
C ILE A 62 -21.19 8.68 -7.67
N SER A 63 -22.00 8.12 -8.56
CA SER A 63 -22.34 8.72 -9.86
C SER A 63 -23.66 9.48 -9.78
N MET A 64 -23.65 10.75 -10.18
CA MET A 64 -24.84 11.58 -10.31
C MET A 64 -25.24 11.63 -11.78
N THR A 65 -26.38 11.02 -12.09
CA THR A 65 -26.85 10.83 -13.47
C THR A 65 -28.20 11.51 -13.66
N VAL A 66 -28.36 12.18 -14.79
CA VAL A 66 -29.65 12.74 -15.20
C VAL A 66 -30.43 11.66 -15.95
N PRO A 67 -31.64 11.26 -15.50
CA PRO A 67 -32.40 10.21 -16.16
C PRO A 67 -32.93 10.69 -17.51
N ARG A 68 -32.28 10.29 -18.60
CA ARG A 68 -32.69 10.55 -19.99
C ARG A 68 -33.00 9.23 -20.71
N LYS A 69 -33.89 9.27 -21.71
CA LYS A 69 -34.32 8.10 -22.49
C LYS A 69 -33.47 7.84 -23.75
N SER A 70 -32.54 8.76 -24.09
CA SER A 70 -31.77 8.69 -25.33
C SER A 70 -30.30 8.41 -25.02
N GLU A 71 -29.70 7.53 -25.83
CA GLU A 71 -28.26 7.26 -25.85
C GLU A 71 -27.49 8.27 -26.73
N LEU A 72 -28.18 9.23 -27.35
CA LEU A 72 -27.56 10.30 -28.12
C LEU A 72 -26.88 11.30 -27.18
N PHE A 73 -25.80 11.91 -27.67
CA PHE A 73 -25.10 12.99 -26.96
C PHE A 73 -26.06 14.14 -26.61
N GLN A 74 -26.13 14.49 -25.34
CA GLN A 74 -27.02 15.53 -24.80
C GLN A 74 -26.26 16.86 -24.69
N GLU A 75 -26.32 17.71 -25.72
CA GLU A 75 -25.60 19.00 -25.75
C GLU A 75 -26.04 19.96 -24.64
N ASP A 76 -27.28 19.83 -24.16
CA ASP A 76 -27.82 20.63 -23.06
C ASP A 76 -27.19 20.27 -21.70
N LEU A 77 -26.76 19.02 -21.50
CA LEU A 77 -26.09 18.57 -20.27
C LEU A 77 -24.58 18.80 -20.30
N TYR A 78 -23.99 18.85 -21.49
CA TYR A 78 -22.55 18.88 -21.72
C TYR A 78 -22.15 20.05 -22.63
N PRO A 79 -22.25 21.29 -22.15
CA PRO A 79 -21.65 22.42 -22.84
C PRO A 79 -20.12 22.27 -22.89
N ASP A 80 -19.47 23.02 -23.76
CA ASP A 80 -18.00 23.01 -23.88
C ASP A 80 -17.37 23.31 -22.51
N THR A 81 -16.42 22.46 -22.11
CA THR A 81 -15.85 22.45 -20.76
C THR A 81 -14.36 22.75 -20.78
N ILE A 82 -13.78 23.08 -19.64
CA ILE A 82 -12.36 23.41 -19.53
C ILE A 82 -11.50 22.20 -19.93
N GLY A 83 -10.61 22.41 -20.90
CA GLY A 83 -9.68 21.42 -21.41
C GLY A 83 -8.52 21.09 -20.46
N ASP A 84 -7.51 20.41 -21.00
CA ASP A 84 -6.20 20.19 -20.38
C ASP A 84 -5.16 21.23 -20.76
N THR A 85 -5.47 22.09 -21.74
CA THR A 85 -4.54 23.07 -22.28
C THR A 85 -4.72 24.40 -21.54
N HIS A 86 -3.59 25.00 -21.14
CA HIS A 86 -3.57 26.29 -20.47
C HIS A 86 -3.84 27.42 -21.46
N ALA A 87 -4.64 28.42 -21.06
CA ALA A 87 -4.92 29.59 -21.89
C ALA A 87 -3.75 30.59 -21.92
N LEU A 88 -2.98 30.65 -20.83
CA LEU A 88 -1.84 31.55 -20.66
C LEU A 88 -0.67 30.81 -20.04
N THR A 89 0.54 31.22 -20.41
CA THR A 89 1.74 30.80 -19.69
C THR A 89 1.89 31.55 -18.37
N ALA A 90 2.69 31.02 -17.45
CA ALA A 90 2.89 31.62 -16.14
C ALA A 90 3.45 33.06 -16.22
N ASP A 91 4.40 33.31 -17.13
CA ASP A 91 5.01 34.64 -17.29
C ASP A 91 4.01 35.68 -17.80
N GLU A 92 3.08 35.26 -18.66
CA GLU A 92 2.06 36.12 -19.24
C GLU A 92 0.98 36.51 -18.22
N TRP A 93 0.56 35.54 -17.39
CA TRP A 93 -0.33 35.82 -16.27
C TRP A 93 0.35 36.69 -15.21
N MET A 94 1.62 36.40 -14.87
CA MET A 94 2.42 37.27 -13.98
C MET A 94 2.61 38.67 -14.55
N GLY A 95 2.62 38.83 -15.87
CA GLY A 95 2.62 40.12 -16.56
C GLY A 95 1.28 40.87 -16.51
N GLY A 96 0.26 40.32 -15.84
CA GLY A 96 -1.05 40.94 -15.66
C GLY A 96 -2.03 40.69 -16.82
N ARG A 97 -1.79 39.68 -17.67
CA ARG A 97 -2.75 39.30 -18.71
C ARG A 97 -3.77 38.31 -18.15
N ASP A 98 -5.01 38.49 -18.55
CA ASP A 98 -6.11 37.57 -18.27
C ASP A 98 -6.63 36.96 -19.57
N ALA A 99 -7.02 35.69 -19.52
CA ALA A 99 -7.63 34.99 -20.64
C ALA A 99 -8.62 33.94 -20.12
N GLU A 100 -9.69 33.74 -20.89
CA GLU A 100 -10.67 32.70 -20.61
C GLU A 100 -10.07 31.30 -20.82
N PRO A 101 -10.53 30.29 -20.06
CA PRO A 101 -10.07 28.92 -20.24
C PRO A 101 -10.35 28.40 -21.65
N LEU A 102 -9.43 27.61 -22.19
CA LEU A 102 -9.64 26.92 -23.46
C LEU A 102 -10.67 25.81 -23.27
N LEU A 103 -11.80 25.93 -23.97
CA LEU A 103 -12.91 24.99 -23.87
C LEU A 103 -12.77 23.86 -24.89
N VAL A 104 -13.23 22.68 -24.52
CA VAL A 104 -13.27 21.46 -25.33
C VAL A 104 -14.65 20.83 -25.26
N SER A 105 -15.13 20.33 -26.40
CA SER A 105 -16.38 19.55 -26.44
C SER A 105 -16.14 18.13 -25.93
N LEU A 106 -17.10 17.58 -25.19
CA LEU A 106 -17.07 16.18 -24.74
C LEU A 106 -17.76 15.22 -25.71
N ARG A 107 -18.23 15.73 -26.87
CA ARG A 107 -18.87 14.93 -27.91
C ARG A 107 -17.90 13.87 -28.44
N GLY A 108 -18.25 12.59 -28.27
CA GLY A 108 -17.39 11.47 -28.66
C GLY A 108 -16.35 11.07 -27.60
N GLY A 109 -16.44 11.62 -26.38
CA GLY A 109 -15.50 11.34 -25.30
C GLY A 109 -14.29 12.29 -25.31
N TYR A 110 -13.55 12.29 -24.20
CA TYR A 110 -12.38 13.15 -24.08
C TYR A 110 -11.15 12.53 -24.79
N VAL A 111 -10.63 13.25 -25.77
CA VAL A 111 -9.34 12.93 -26.41
C VAL A 111 -8.27 13.84 -25.81
N PRO A 112 -7.22 13.29 -25.19
CA PRO A 112 -6.11 14.10 -24.67
C PRO A 112 -5.50 14.95 -25.77
N SER A 113 -5.13 16.19 -25.45
CA SER A 113 -4.43 17.04 -26.41
C SER A 113 -3.11 16.38 -26.81
N THR A 114 -2.83 16.31 -28.11
CA THR A 114 -1.57 15.80 -28.66
C THR A 114 -0.41 16.79 -28.51
N ALA A 115 -0.64 17.93 -27.83
CA ALA A 115 0.38 18.92 -27.58
C ALA A 115 1.60 18.30 -26.87
N PRO A 116 2.83 18.66 -27.28
CA PRO A 116 4.02 18.13 -26.67
C PRO A 116 4.02 18.49 -25.19
N LYS A 117 4.02 17.49 -24.32
CA LYS A 117 4.22 17.66 -22.88
C LYS A 117 5.51 18.45 -22.71
N SER A 118 5.40 19.70 -22.25
CA SER A 118 6.58 20.49 -21.94
C SER A 118 7.36 19.73 -20.87
N GLU A 119 8.60 19.35 -21.18
CA GLU A 119 9.48 18.74 -20.19
C GLU A 119 9.60 19.71 -19.01
N LEU A 120 9.24 19.24 -17.82
CA LEU A 120 9.33 19.99 -16.59
C LEU A 120 10.82 20.24 -16.27
N ARG A 121 11.41 21.26 -16.89
CA ARG A 121 12.77 21.67 -16.57
C ARG A 121 12.76 22.46 -15.27
N LEU A 122 13.06 21.78 -14.17
CA LEU A 122 13.41 22.46 -12.92
C LEU A 122 14.70 23.24 -13.13
N THR A 123 14.59 24.51 -13.52
CA THR A 123 15.69 25.45 -13.28
C THR A 123 15.81 25.63 -11.78
N LYS A 124 16.88 25.11 -11.18
CA LYS A 124 17.25 25.34 -9.79
C LYS A 124 17.61 26.82 -9.60
N LYS A 125 16.63 27.72 -9.64
CA LYS A 125 16.80 29.07 -9.12
C LYS A 125 16.76 28.94 -7.60
N THR A 126 17.84 29.38 -6.95
CA THR A 126 17.95 29.39 -5.48
C THR A 126 16.73 30.09 -4.89
N ASN A 127 16.09 29.44 -3.91
CA ASN A 127 14.91 29.93 -3.24
C ASN A 127 15.20 31.31 -2.61
N VAL A 128 14.30 32.28 -2.77
CA VAL A 128 14.45 33.63 -2.19
C VAL A 128 14.53 33.58 -0.65
N LEU A 129 13.99 32.52 -0.03
CA LEU A 129 14.11 32.26 1.41
C LEU A 129 15.54 31.97 1.88
N ASP A 130 16.43 31.56 0.98
CA ASP A 130 17.84 31.25 1.30
C ASP A 130 18.67 32.52 1.57
N LYS A 131 18.14 33.71 1.24
CA LYS A 131 18.79 35.00 1.52
C LYS A 131 18.67 35.46 2.98
N LYS A 132 17.90 34.76 3.82
CA LYS A 132 17.71 35.14 5.24
C LYS A 132 18.34 34.11 6.17
N GLY A 133 19.68 34.13 6.25
CA GLY A 133 20.40 33.40 7.29
C GLY A 133 21.89 33.27 7.02
N LYS A 134 22.70 34.22 7.52
CA LYS A 134 24.10 33.92 7.84
C LYS A 134 24.12 32.95 9.03
N SER A 135 23.86 31.67 8.77
CA SER A 135 24.04 30.56 9.74
C SER A 135 24.42 29.23 9.07
N SER A 136 24.78 29.23 7.78
CA SER A 136 25.09 28.01 7.01
C SER A 136 26.39 27.30 7.35
N GLN A 137 27.23 27.78 8.28
CA GLN A 137 28.44 27.04 8.67
C GLN A 137 28.17 25.93 9.71
N ASN A 138 27.05 25.96 10.44
CA ASN A 138 26.83 25.03 11.55
C ASN A 138 26.07 23.75 11.14
N VAL A 139 25.27 23.79 10.07
CA VAL A 139 24.42 22.65 9.66
C VAL A 139 25.23 21.55 8.94
N GLU A 140 26.26 21.92 8.18
CA GLU A 140 27.13 20.94 7.52
C GLU A 140 28.03 20.19 8.51
N ALA A 141 28.46 20.85 9.59
CA ALA A 141 29.23 20.22 10.66
C ALA A 141 28.39 19.22 11.47
N LEU A 142 27.16 19.60 11.86
CA LEU A 142 26.21 18.72 12.56
C LEU A 142 25.83 17.49 11.72
N SER A 143 25.62 17.66 10.41
CA SER A 143 25.36 16.55 9.49
C SER A 143 26.55 15.60 9.36
N GLY A 144 27.77 16.15 9.32
CA GLY A 144 29.00 15.36 9.25
C GLY A 144 29.24 14.49 10.50
N ASP A 145 28.96 15.00 11.69
CA ASP A 145 29.20 14.27 12.93
C ASP A 145 28.15 13.16 13.15
N ILE A 146 26.89 13.40 12.80
CA ILE A 146 25.84 12.36 12.78
C ILE A 146 26.20 11.21 11.82
N VAL A 147 26.72 11.54 10.63
CA VAL A 147 27.13 10.52 9.65
C VAL A 147 28.35 9.72 10.14
N LYS A 148 29.27 10.33 10.88
CA LYS A 148 30.41 9.60 11.49
C LYS A 148 29.94 8.64 12.57
N GLU A 149 29.02 9.06 13.44
CA GLU A 149 28.46 8.24 14.51
C GLU A 149 27.76 7.00 13.95
N PHE A 150 26.88 7.17 12.95
CA PHE A 150 26.24 6.04 12.27
C PHE A 150 27.25 5.11 11.60
N LYS A 151 28.32 5.64 11.02
CA LYS A 151 29.36 4.82 10.38
C LYS A 151 30.14 3.98 11.40
N GLU A 152 30.39 4.52 12.58
CA GLU A 152 31.01 3.76 13.68
C GLU A 152 30.08 2.70 14.24
N GLU A 153 28.79 3.01 14.37
CA GLU A 153 27.78 2.06 14.84
C GLU A 153 27.60 0.90 13.85
N ILE A 154 27.56 1.19 12.55
CA ILE A 154 27.57 0.16 11.49
C ILE A 154 28.82 -0.72 11.61
N ARG A 155 29.99 -0.15 11.94
CA ARG A 155 31.23 -0.93 12.11
C ARG A 155 31.15 -1.84 13.34
N LYS A 156 30.61 -1.35 14.46
CA LYS A 156 30.39 -2.15 15.69
C LYS A 156 29.40 -3.29 15.44
N LEU A 157 28.29 -3.01 14.77
CA LEU A 157 27.27 -4.01 14.42
C LEU A 157 27.87 -5.10 13.52
N LYS A 158 28.65 -4.73 12.51
CA LYS A 158 29.36 -5.71 11.66
C LYS A 158 30.32 -6.60 12.47
N ALA A 159 31.05 -6.03 13.42
CA ALA A 159 31.95 -6.82 14.27
C ALA A 159 31.17 -7.79 15.20
N MET A 160 30.03 -7.36 15.75
CA MET A 160 29.15 -8.23 16.53
C MET A 160 28.59 -9.38 15.70
N ILE A 161 28.17 -9.11 14.45
CA ILE A 161 27.68 -10.16 13.54
C ILE A 161 28.76 -11.23 13.34
N VAL A 162 29.98 -10.85 12.99
CA VAL A 162 31.09 -11.80 12.80
C VAL A 162 31.37 -12.61 14.08
N LYS A 163 31.31 -11.95 15.25
CA LYS A 163 31.49 -12.65 16.54
C LYS A 163 30.38 -13.66 16.80
N HIS A 164 29.13 -13.32 16.49
CA HIS A 164 28.01 -14.23 16.64
C HIS A 164 28.03 -15.37 15.62
N GLU A 165 28.40 -15.12 14.36
CA GLU A 165 28.59 -16.16 13.35
C GLU A 165 29.63 -17.20 13.78
N ASN A 166 30.78 -16.75 14.30
CA ASN A 166 31.81 -17.66 14.80
C ASN A 166 31.32 -18.48 16.01
N ARG A 167 30.56 -17.85 16.92
CA ARG A 167 29.98 -18.55 18.07
C ARG A 167 28.93 -19.58 17.64
N ILE A 168 28.07 -19.23 16.67
CA ILE A 168 27.07 -20.14 16.11
C ILE A 168 27.78 -21.35 15.52
N ARG A 169 28.81 -21.14 14.69
CA ARG A 169 29.58 -22.24 14.10
C ARG A 169 30.18 -23.18 15.15
N ALA A 170 30.83 -22.64 16.18
CA ALA A 170 31.40 -23.46 17.25
C ALA A 170 30.33 -24.24 18.04
N LEU A 171 29.17 -23.63 18.29
CA LEU A 171 28.07 -24.30 18.98
C LEU A 171 27.42 -25.39 18.10
N GLU A 172 27.27 -25.16 16.80
CA GLU A 172 26.77 -26.16 15.85
C GLU A 172 27.71 -27.36 15.76
N GLU A 173 29.02 -27.15 15.79
CA GLU A 173 30.02 -28.23 15.83
C GLU A 173 29.93 -29.04 17.13
N PHE A 174 29.84 -28.37 18.28
CA PHE A 174 29.70 -29.04 19.58
C PHE A 174 28.41 -29.87 19.67
N VAL A 175 27.29 -29.35 19.16
CA VAL A 175 26.02 -30.09 19.10
C VAL A 175 26.12 -31.31 18.19
N ARG A 176 26.86 -31.20 17.08
CA ARG A 176 27.08 -32.32 16.15
C ARG A 176 27.93 -33.43 16.81
N GLU A 177 28.95 -33.06 17.57
CA GLU A 177 29.79 -34.01 18.30
C GLU A 177 28.98 -34.77 19.37
N GLN A 178 28.23 -34.06 20.19
CA GLN A 178 27.34 -34.66 21.20
C GLN A 178 26.31 -35.62 20.58
N LYS A 179 25.76 -35.27 19.41
CA LYS A 179 24.83 -36.14 18.68
C LYS A 179 25.53 -37.43 18.19
N ASN A 180 26.76 -37.33 17.72
CA ASN A 180 27.52 -38.49 17.28
C ASN A 180 27.90 -39.40 18.46
N GLU A 181 28.27 -38.82 19.60
CA GLU A 181 28.55 -39.56 20.84
C GLU A 181 27.30 -40.29 21.34
N GLN A 182 26.14 -39.63 21.37
CA GLN A 182 24.86 -40.28 21.70
C GLN A 182 24.53 -41.44 20.76
N ASN A 183 24.75 -41.28 19.45
CA ASN A 183 24.51 -42.36 18.50
C ASN A 183 25.45 -43.55 18.72
N ALA A 184 26.73 -43.30 18.99
CA ALA A 184 27.70 -44.37 19.27
C ALA A 184 27.41 -45.10 20.59
N GLU A 185 26.87 -44.39 21.60
CA GLU A 185 26.40 -45.02 22.84
C GLU A 185 25.15 -45.89 22.62
N LEU A 186 24.23 -45.46 21.75
CA LEU A 186 23.06 -46.26 21.36
C LEU A 186 23.47 -47.53 20.61
N GLU A 187 24.38 -47.44 19.64
CA GLU A 187 24.90 -48.61 18.90
C GLU A 187 25.59 -49.61 19.84
N ASN A 188 26.43 -49.14 20.78
CA ASN A 188 27.06 -50.01 21.77
C ASN A 188 26.06 -50.67 22.73
N LYS A 189 24.92 -50.02 23.00
CA LYS A 189 23.86 -50.57 23.85
C LYS A 189 23.07 -51.65 23.11
N GLU A 190 22.76 -51.42 21.84
CA GLU A 190 22.12 -52.41 20.96
C GLU A 190 23.00 -53.66 20.78
N GLU A 191 24.31 -53.51 20.59
CA GLU A 191 25.24 -54.65 20.52
C GLU A 191 25.30 -55.47 21.82
N LYS A 192 25.22 -54.79 22.98
CA LYS A 192 25.17 -55.47 24.29
C LYS A 192 23.85 -56.21 24.50
N GLU A 193 22.73 -55.60 24.11
CA GLU A 193 21.40 -56.23 24.18
C GLU A 193 21.33 -57.47 23.27
N GLN A 194 21.84 -57.40 22.03
CA GLN A 194 21.93 -58.56 21.15
C GLN A 194 22.81 -59.68 21.73
N LYS A 195 23.95 -59.35 22.36
CA LYS A 195 24.80 -60.35 23.03
C LYS A 195 24.13 -61.00 24.23
N LEU A 196 23.34 -60.25 24.98
CA LEU A 196 22.60 -60.75 26.14
C LEU A 196 21.48 -61.71 25.71
N ASP A 197 20.82 -61.40 24.60
CA ASP A 197 19.73 -62.22 24.04
C ASP A 197 20.25 -63.57 23.47
N ILE A 198 21.41 -63.54 22.80
CA ILE A 198 22.12 -64.75 22.34
C ILE A 198 22.54 -65.64 23.53
N LEU A 199 22.94 -65.04 24.65
CA LEU A 199 23.33 -65.78 25.86
C LEU A 199 22.10 -66.39 26.57
N SER A 200 20.95 -65.73 26.54
CA SER A 200 19.70 -66.23 27.14
C SER A 200 19.13 -67.44 26.38
N THR A 201 19.34 -67.48 25.06
CA THR A 201 18.86 -68.55 24.16
C THR A 201 19.60 -69.89 24.38
N GLN A 202 20.76 -69.90 25.05
CA GLN A 202 21.49 -71.14 25.37
C GLN A 202 21.11 -71.80 26.71
N GLN A 203 20.17 -71.25 27.50
CA GLN A 203 19.89 -71.73 28.87
C GLN A 203 18.47 -72.23 29.17
N THR A 204 17.61 -72.46 28.18
CA THR A 204 16.27 -73.05 28.42
C THR A 204 16.18 -74.51 27.98
N PRO A 205 15.97 -75.49 28.91
CA PRO A 205 15.54 -76.84 28.52
C PRO A 205 14.05 -76.84 28.10
N PRO A 206 13.61 -77.76 27.22
CA PRO A 206 12.27 -77.73 26.65
C PRO A 206 11.20 -78.10 27.69
N ASN A 207 10.16 -77.25 27.79
CA ASN A 207 9.03 -77.42 28.70
C ASN A 207 7.97 -78.34 28.08
N LEU A 208 7.47 -79.31 28.86
CA LEU A 208 6.31 -80.16 28.52
C LEU A 208 5.00 -79.35 28.67
N PRO A 209 3.97 -79.52 27.82
CA PRO A 209 2.71 -78.82 27.99
C PRO A 209 1.76 -79.59 28.93
N SER A 210 1.19 -78.91 29.93
CA SER A 210 0.00 -79.37 30.64
C SER A 210 -1.18 -78.46 30.29
N ASP A 211 -1.95 -78.96 29.34
CA ASP A 211 -3.32 -78.59 29.00
C ASP A 211 -4.25 -78.91 30.18
N LEU A 212 -5.13 -77.97 30.53
CA LEU A 212 -6.59 -78.16 30.56
C LEU A 212 -7.27 -76.95 31.22
N GLY A 213 -8.29 -76.47 30.51
CA GLY A 213 -9.06 -75.25 30.73
C GLY A 213 -10.10 -75.30 31.86
N PRO A 214 -11.07 -74.35 31.82
CA PRO A 214 -11.65 -73.70 32.98
C PRO A 214 -12.99 -74.31 33.41
N ASP A 215 -13.42 -74.02 34.65
CA ASP A 215 -14.82 -74.14 35.04
C ASP A 215 -15.31 -72.90 35.80
N GLU A 216 -16.54 -72.52 35.45
CA GLU A 216 -17.42 -71.48 36.01
C GLU A 216 -17.59 -71.59 37.53
N VAL A 217 -17.69 -70.47 38.26
CA VAL A 217 -18.91 -69.70 38.59
C VAL A 217 -18.56 -68.29 39.03
#